data_AF-A0A8H3YRH7-F1
#
_entry.id   AF-A0A8H3YRH7-F1
#
_cell.length_a   1.000
_cell.length_b   1.000
_cell.length_c   1.000
_cell.angle_alpha   90.00
_cell.angle_beta   90.00
_cell.angle_gamma   90.00
#
_symmetry.space_group_name_H-M   'P 1'
#
loop_
_entity.id
_entity.type
_entity.pdbx_description
1 polymer ?
#
loop_
_entity_poly.entity_id
_entity_poly.type
_entity_poly.pdbx_seq_one_letter_code
_entity_poly.pdbx_strand_id
1 'polypeptide(L)' 'MSYFGRKWPVPVAQPMWPFYTAGVVILYGINSFSGLLANTDEFKNDPRNPAAKTNNAAGGH' A
#
# COMPACT_ATOMS: atom_id res chain seq x y z
N MET A 1 18.25 35.51 -4.35
CA MET A 1 18.04 34.96 -2.99
C MET A 1 17.34 33.61 -3.12
N SER A 2 17.84 32.56 -2.45
CA SER A 2 17.09 31.31 -2.31
C SER A 2 15.74 31.59 -1.66
N TYR A 3 14.63 31.28 -2.35
CA TYR A 3 13.26 31.42 -1.83
C TYR A 3 12.91 30.35 -0.78
N PHE A 4 13.74 29.31 -0.66
CA PHE A 4 13.58 28.29 0.37
C PHE A 4 14.40 28.68 1.59
N GLY A 5 13.74 28.76 2.74
CA GLY A 5 14.36 29.04 4.03
C GLY A 5 15.51 28.08 4.37
N ARG A 6 16.34 28.46 5.34
CA ARG A 6 17.52 27.69 5.73
C ARG A 6 17.12 26.28 6.21
N LYS A 7 17.67 25.22 5.60
CA LYS A 7 17.43 23.83 6.00
C LYS A 7 18.30 23.48 7.20
N TRP A 8 17.66 23.09 8.31
CA TRP A 8 18.34 22.67 9.54
C TRP A 8 18.37 21.14 9.62
N PRO A 9 19.52 20.52 9.95
CA PRO A 9 19.64 19.06 10.04
C PRO A 9 19.09 18.53 11.37
N VAL A 10 17.76 18.56 11.51
CA VAL A 10 17.07 18.02 12.70
C VAL A 10 17.02 16.49 12.60
N PRO A 11 17.30 15.73 13.68
CA PRO A 11 17.23 14.27 13.65
C PRO A 11 15.78 13.78 13.61
N VAL A 12 15.21 13.66 12.40
CA VAL A 12 13.81 13.22 12.19
C VAL A 12 13.69 11.70 12.19
N ALA A 13 14.65 10.99 11.59
CA ALA A 13 14.57 9.53 11.45
C ALA A 13 14.59 8.79 12.80
N GLN A 14 15.34 9.29 13.79
CA GLN A 14 15.51 8.65 15.09
C GLN A 14 14.25 8.67 15.99
N PRO A 15 13.48 9.76 16.12
CA PRO A 15 12.20 9.68 16.84
C PRO A 15 11.09 9.03 16.00
N MET A 16 11.19 9.06 14.66
CA MET A 16 10.13 8.59 13.79
C MET A 16 10.19 7.11 13.38
N TRP A 17 11.30 6.41 13.65
CA TRP A 17 11.46 5.00 13.27
C TRP A 17 10.30 4.06 13.69
N PRO A 18 9.68 4.16 14.88
CA PRO A 18 8.58 3.26 15.22
C PRO A 18 7.35 3.48 14.32
N PHE A 19 7.09 4.72 13.89
CA PHE A 19 5.98 5.04 12.99
C PHE A 19 6.23 4.56 11.56
N TYR A 20 7.46 4.68 11.07
CA TYR A 20 7.82 4.12 9.76
C TYR A 20 7.69 2.59 9.77
N THR A 21 8.17 1.95 10.84
CA THR A 21 8.05 0.49 11.00
C THR A 21 6.59 0.07 11.03
N ALA A 22 5.76 0.74 11.83
CA ALA A 22 4.33 0.48 11.88
C ALA A 22 3.66 0.68 10.52
N GLY A 23 4.01 1.74 9.78
CA GLY A 23 3.50 1.99 8.43
C GLY A 23 3.82 0.85 7.47
N VAL A 24 5.04 0.32 7.49
CA VAL A 24 5.44 -0.82 6.66
C VAL A 24 4.67 -2.08 7.03
N VAL A 25 4.51 -2.36 8.33
CA VAL A 25 3.75 -3.53 8.82
C VAL A 25 2.28 -3.45 8.38
N ILE A 26 1.65 -2.30 8.58
CA ILE A 26 0.25 -2.06 8.20
C ILE A 26 0.09 -2.17 6.68
N LEU A 27 1.00 -1.58 5.91
CA LEU A 27 0.97 -1.66 4.44
C LEU A 27 1.00 -3.11 3.96
N TYR A 28 1.90 -3.92 4.52
CA TYR A 28 1.98 -5.35 4.19
C TYR A 28 0.71 -6.10 4.60
N GLY A 29 0.18 -5.81 5.79
CA GLY A 29 -1.08 -6.38 6.27
C GLY A 29 -2.24 -6.07 5.32
N ILE A 30 -2.48 -4.79 5.03
CA ILE A 30 -3.59 -4.34 4.17
C ILE A 30 -3.45 -4.92 2.76
N ASN A 31 -2.24 -4.94 2.18
CA ASN A 31 -2.02 -5.51 0.86
C ASN A 31 -2.44 -6.99 0.82
N SER A 32 -2.00 -7.77 1.81
CA SER A 32 -2.34 -9.20 1.93
C SER A 32 -3.86 -9.41 2.11
N PHE A 33 -4.49 -8.62 2.98
CA PHE A 33 -5.94 -8.70 3.21
C PHE A 33 -6.77 -8.24 2.01
N SER A 34 -6.31 -7.21 1.30
CA SER A 34 -7.01 -6.68 0.12
C SER A 34 -7.15 -7.73 -0.97
N GLY A 35 -6.10 -8.51 -1.23
CA GLY A 35 -6.16 -9.63 -2.18
C GLY A 35 -7.15 -10.72 -1.76
N LEU A 36 -7.19 -11.08 -0.48
CA LEU A 36 -8.14 -12.07 0.06
C LEU A 36 -9.59 -11.58 -0.07
N LEU A 37 -9.87 -10.37 0.39
CA LEU A 37 -11.22 -9.79 0.39
C LEU A 37 -11.75 -9.57 -1.03
N ALA A 38 -10.86 -9.21 -1.97
CA ALA A 38 -11.21 -9.06 -3.38
C ALA A 38 -11.64 -10.39 -4.04
N ASN A 39 -11.29 -11.55 -3.49
CA ASN A 39 -11.69 -12.85 -4.03
C ASN A 39 -12.91 -13.47 -3.33
N THR A 40 -13.55 -12.76 -2.41
CA THR A 40 -14.79 -13.22 -1.77
C THR A 40 -15.95 -13.29 -2.77
N ASP A 41 -16.96 -14.10 -2.46
CA ASP A 41 -18.08 -14.37 -3.38
C ASP A 41 -18.86 -13.12 -3.80
N GLU A 42 -18.93 -12.12 -2.92
CA GLU A 42 -19.57 -10.83 -3.16
C GLU A 42 -18.80 -9.97 -4.18
N PHE A 43 -17.46 -9.91 -4.06
CA PHE A 43 -16.63 -8.95 -4.80
C PHE A 43 -15.85 -9.56 -5.98
N LYS A 44 -15.78 -10.89 -6.09
CA LYS A 44 -15.02 -11.58 -7.16
C LYS A 44 -15.53 -11.28 -8.57
N ASN A 45 -16.83 -11.01 -8.71
CA ASN A 45 -17.49 -10.75 -10.00
C ASN A 45 -17.72 -9.25 -10.27
N ASP A 46 -17.27 -8.35 -9.38
CA ASP A 46 -17.38 -6.91 -9.60
C ASP A 46 -16.43 -6.49 -10.73
N PRO A 47 -16.92 -5.89 -11.85
CA PRO A 47 -16.08 -5.44 -12.95
C PRO A 47 -15.07 -4.34 -12.57
N ARG A 48 -15.26 -3.69 -11.41
CA ARG A 48 -14.36 -2.68 -10.86
C ARG A 48 -13.23 -3.29 -10.04
N ASN A 49 -13.35 -4.55 -9.64
CA ASN A 49 -12.33 -5.24 -8.87
C ASN A 49 -11.06 -5.47 -9.71
N PRO A 50 -9.91 -4.89 -9.34
CA PRO A 50 -8.67 -5.13 -10.07
C PRO A 50 -8.24 -6.60 -10.06
N ALA A 51 -8.59 -7.35 -9.01
CA ALA A 51 -8.28 -8.78 -8.91
C ALA A 51 -9.02 -9.59 -9.99
N ALA A 52 -10.25 -9.19 -10.37
CA ALA A 52 -10.97 -9.85 -11.46
C ALA A 52 -10.23 -9.70 -12.81
N LYS A 53 -9.56 -8.57 -13.03
CA LYS A 53 -8.75 -8.34 -14.25
C LYS A 53 -7.46 -9.15 -14.23
N THR A 54 -6.79 -9.22 -13.07
CA THR A 54 -5.58 -10.01 -12.88
C THR A 54 -5.86 -11.52 -12.97
N ASN A 55 -6.97 -12.01 -12.42
CA ASN A 55 -7.36 -13.42 -12.52
C ASN A 55 -7.63 -13.85 -13.98
N ASN A 56 -8.25 -12.96 -14.78
CA ASN A 56 -8.43 -13.20 -16.22
C ASN A 56 -7.10 -13.11 -17.01
N ALA A 57 -6.12 -12.33 -16.55
CA ALA A 57 -4.80 -12.23 -17.16
C ALA A 57 -3.84 -13.37 -16.74
N ALA A 58 -4.01 -13.92 -15.54
CA ALA A 58 -3.24 -15.04 -15.01
C ALA A 58 -3.83 -16.41 -15.39
N GLY A 59 -5.10 -16.46 -15.82
CA GLY A 59 -5.81 -17.65 -16.31
C GLY A 59 -5.65 -17.93 -17.80
N GLY A 60 -4.62 -17.37 -18.45
CA GLY A 60 -4.19 -17.80 -19.78
C GLY A 60 -3.39 -19.09 -19.73
N HIS A 61 -4.02 -20.17 -19.24
CA HIS A 61 -3.68 -21.59 -19.45
C HIS A 61 -4.99 -22.38 -19.42
#